data_AF-A0A945VUI8-F1
#
_entry.id   AF-A0A945VUI8-F1
#
_cell.length_a   1.000
_cell.length_b   1.000
_cell.length_c   1.000
_cell.angle_alpha   90.00
_cell.angle_beta   90.00
_cell.angle_gamma   90.00
#
_symmetry.space_group_name_H-M   'P 1'
#
loop_
_entity.id
_entity.type
_entity.pdbx_description
1 polymer ?
#
loop_
_entity_poly.entity_id
_entity_poly.type
_entity_poly.pdbx_seq_one_letter_code
_entity_poly.pdbx_strand_id
1 'polypeptide(L)'
;TKEKQLLTNPAKAMGLEDVVIHPGYRTSDYVEAVSCMDYNIFLMPGTDGSCRAVREVMAMGKPVIAADRGMLSSIVDDKVTGFVIDDTPENLATATVKLANDIALRKKMSDASLKRAQDVFSQESMAEKVEKVYESILS
;
A
#
# COMPACT_ATOMS: atom_id res chain seq x y z
N THR A 1 -15.31 22.27 0.38
CA THR A 1 -14.18 21.66 1.09
C THR A 1 -13.09 21.35 0.08
N LYS A 2 -11.82 21.20 0.49
CA LYS A 2 -10.75 20.74 -0.40
C LYS A 2 -11.07 19.38 -1.04
N GLU A 3 -11.71 18.50 -0.27
CA GLU A 3 -12.20 17.20 -0.75
C GLU A 3 -13.14 17.35 -1.97
N LYS A 4 -14.19 18.17 -1.91
CA LYS A 4 -15.09 18.37 -3.05
C LYS A 4 -14.37 18.84 -4.31
N GLN A 5 -13.36 19.70 -4.17
CA GLN A 5 -12.60 20.23 -5.30
C GLN A 5 -11.67 19.20 -5.93
N LEU A 6 -11.07 18.31 -5.12
CA LEU A 6 -10.04 17.37 -5.57
C LEU A 6 -10.59 15.99 -5.94
N LEU A 7 -11.76 15.60 -5.41
CA LEU A 7 -12.30 14.25 -5.56
C LEU A 7 -13.72 14.24 -6.10
N THR A 8 -14.70 14.78 -5.36
CA THR A 8 -16.12 14.67 -5.72
C THR A 8 -16.47 15.38 -7.04
N ASN A 9 -16.04 16.63 -7.23
CA ASN A 9 -16.37 17.37 -8.45
C ASN A 9 -15.67 16.80 -9.70
N PRO A 10 -14.36 16.45 -9.67
CA PRO A 10 -13.73 15.77 -10.80
C PRO A 10 -14.38 14.44 -11.15
N ALA A 11 -14.67 13.57 -10.16
CA ALA A 11 -15.32 12.30 -10.40
C ALA A 11 -16.69 12.49 -11.10
N LYS A 12 -17.48 13.46 -10.63
CA LYS A 12 -18.76 13.82 -11.25
C LYS A 12 -18.60 14.35 -12.67
N ALA A 13 -17.63 15.23 -12.91
CA ALA A 13 -17.36 15.77 -14.25
C ALA A 13 -16.94 14.67 -15.25
N MET A 14 -16.36 13.58 -14.76
CA MET A 14 -15.96 12.42 -15.54
C MET A 14 -17.03 11.31 -15.60
N GLY A 15 -18.18 11.48 -14.93
CA GLY A 15 -19.24 10.47 -14.87
C GLY A 15 -18.85 9.20 -14.11
N LEU A 16 -17.95 9.32 -13.12
CA LEU A 16 -17.41 8.21 -12.34
C LEU A 16 -18.04 8.09 -10.94
N GLU A 17 -19.11 8.82 -10.65
CA GLU A 17 -19.76 8.82 -9.33
C GLU A 17 -20.22 7.43 -8.85
N ASP A 18 -20.55 6.53 -9.77
CA ASP A 18 -21.02 5.18 -9.44
C ASP A 18 -19.87 4.19 -9.13
N VAL A 19 -18.63 4.55 -9.45
CA VAL A 19 -17.46 3.67 -9.29
C VAL A 19 -16.38 4.24 -8.36
N VAL A 20 -16.45 5.52 -8.02
CA VAL A 20 -15.55 6.17 -7.05
C VAL A 20 -16.27 6.33 -5.72
N ILE A 21 -15.95 5.46 -4.77
CA ILE A 21 -16.51 5.50 -3.41
C ILE A 21 -15.58 6.32 -2.51
N HIS A 22 -16.13 7.37 -1.87
CA HIS A 22 -15.45 8.15 -0.84
C HIS A 22 -16.01 7.82 0.55
N PRO A 23 -15.48 6.79 1.25
CA PRO A 23 -16.09 6.31 2.49
C PRO A 23 -15.79 7.17 3.72
N GLY A 24 -15.03 8.26 3.57
CA GLY A 24 -14.54 9.06 4.69
C GLY A 24 -13.51 8.30 5.55
N TYR A 25 -13.35 8.73 6.80
CA TYR A 25 -12.43 8.10 7.75
C TYR A 25 -13.06 6.82 8.33
N ARG A 26 -12.31 5.71 8.28
CA ARG A 26 -12.75 4.39 8.73
C ARG A 26 -11.88 3.94 9.90
N THR A 27 -12.49 3.65 11.05
CA THR A 27 -11.78 3.23 12.28
C THR A 27 -12.22 1.86 12.76
N SER A 28 -13.53 1.67 12.95
CA SER A 28 -14.10 0.44 13.51
C SER A 28 -14.09 -0.74 12.55
N ASP A 29 -13.97 -0.48 11.25
CA ASP A 29 -14.14 -1.47 10.18
C ASP A 29 -13.03 -1.38 9.11
N TYR A 30 -11.88 -0.86 9.52
CA TYR A 30 -10.72 -0.68 8.65
C TYR A 30 -10.24 -2.02 8.06
N VAL A 31 -10.16 -3.06 8.89
CA VAL A 31 -9.70 -4.39 8.46
C VAL A 31 -10.67 -4.97 7.44
N GLU A 32 -11.96 -4.91 7.70
CA GLU A 32 -13.00 -5.36 6.77
C GLU A 32 -12.92 -4.59 5.45
N ALA A 33 -12.77 -3.27 5.50
CA ALA A 33 -12.64 -2.44 4.30
C ALA A 33 -11.42 -2.85 3.44
N VAL A 34 -10.24 -3.01 4.04
CA VAL A 34 -9.03 -3.43 3.31
C VAL A 34 -9.15 -4.86 2.80
N SER A 35 -9.85 -5.74 3.52
CA SER A 35 -10.03 -7.14 3.11
C SER A 35 -10.79 -7.28 1.79
N CYS A 36 -11.72 -6.35 1.53
CA CYS A 36 -12.49 -6.26 0.29
C CYS A 36 -11.69 -5.71 -0.90
N MET A 37 -10.50 -5.14 -0.67
CA MET A 37 -9.67 -4.58 -1.73
C MET A 37 -8.83 -5.67 -2.42
N ASP A 38 -8.63 -5.53 -3.72
CA ASP A 38 -7.75 -6.41 -4.50
C ASP A 38 -6.27 -6.06 -4.33
N TYR A 39 -5.96 -4.77 -4.31
CA TYR A 39 -4.65 -4.15 -4.11
C TYR A 39 -4.87 -2.70 -3.65
N ASN A 40 -3.83 -2.05 -3.13
CA ASN A 40 -3.93 -0.66 -2.65
C ASN A 40 -2.84 0.22 -3.26
N ILE A 41 -3.11 1.52 -3.30
CA ILE A 41 -2.26 2.54 -3.94
C ILE A 41 -1.83 3.56 -2.88
N PHE A 42 -0.54 3.86 -2.81
CA PHE A 42 0.03 4.87 -1.92
C PHE A 42 1.00 5.78 -2.69
N LEU A 43 0.62 7.05 -2.89
CA LEU A 43 1.44 8.03 -3.63
C LEU A 43 2.25 8.96 -2.70
N MET A 44 1.91 8.97 -1.41
CA MET A 44 2.56 9.78 -0.40
C MET A 44 2.87 8.96 0.85
N PRO A 45 4.06 9.12 1.45
CA PRO A 45 4.33 8.59 2.77
C PRO A 45 3.30 9.10 3.78
N GLY A 46 2.99 8.27 4.77
CA GLY A 46 2.16 8.70 5.91
C GLY A 46 2.80 9.87 6.66
N THR A 47 2.01 10.57 7.48
CA THR A 47 2.48 11.75 8.24
C THR A 47 3.65 11.46 9.18
N ASP A 48 3.79 10.21 9.63
CA ASP A 48 4.91 9.74 10.46
C ASP A 48 6.12 9.25 9.65
N GLY A 49 6.05 9.30 8.31
CA GLY A 49 7.09 8.82 7.39
C GLY A 49 7.27 7.29 7.36
N SER A 50 6.71 6.56 8.32
CA SER A 50 6.94 5.13 8.54
C SER A 50 6.05 4.20 7.72
N CYS A 51 5.06 4.78 7.02
CA CYS A 51 4.15 4.09 6.09
C CYS A 51 3.48 2.84 6.72
N ARG A 52 2.92 2.98 7.93
CA ARG A 52 2.22 1.89 8.63
C ARG A 52 1.13 1.23 7.78
N ALA A 53 0.30 2.03 7.12
CA ALA A 53 -0.78 1.55 6.26
C ALA A 53 -0.29 0.60 5.16
N VAL A 54 0.90 0.84 4.59
CA VAL A 54 1.50 -0.05 3.57
C VAL A 54 1.80 -1.43 4.17
N ARG A 55 2.40 -1.46 5.37
CA ARG A 55 2.74 -2.70 6.07
C ARG A 55 1.48 -3.48 6.50
N GLU A 56 0.44 -2.79 6.95
CA GLU A 56 -0.85 -3.38 7.30
C GLU A 56 -1.52 -4.04 6.08
N VAL A 57 -1.57 -3.32 4.95
CA VAL A 57 -2.07 -3.85 3.67
C VAL A 57 -1.27 -5.08 3.22
N MET A 58 0.06 -5.04 3.32
CA MET A 58 0.90 -6.18 2.97
C MET A 58 0.67 -7.39 3.90
N ALA A 59 0.48 -7.14 5.21
CA ALA A 59 0.16 -8.18 6.18
C ALA A 59 -1.21 -8.84 5.92
N MET A 60 -2.09 -8.16 5.17
CA MET A 60 -3.35 -8.72 4.66
C MET A 60 -3.20 -9.40 3.30
N GLY A 61 -1.98 -9.63 2.83
CA GLY A 61 -1.68 -10.29 1.56
C GLY A 61 -2.14 -9.49 0.35
N LYS A 62 -2.15 -8.16 0.43
CA LYS A 62 -2.55 -7.31 -0.69
C LYS A 62 -1.31 -6.74 -1.40
N PRO A 63 -1.23 -6.80 -2.74
CA PRO A 63 -0.20 -6.10 -3.49
C PRO A 63 -0.33 -4.58 -3.31
N VAL A 64 0.80 -3.88 -3.42
CA VAL A 64 0.84 -2.42 -3.26
C VAL A 64 1.40 -1.74 -4.51
N ILE A 65 0.71 -0.73 -5.02
CA ILE A 65 1.28 0.24 -5.96
C ILE A 65 1.77 1.44 -5.13
N ALA A 66 3.07 1.71 -5.17
CA ALA A 66 3.72 2.75 -4.40
C ALA A 66 4.43 3.74 -5.32
N ALA A 67 4.36 5.04 -5.00
CA ALA A 67 5.23 6.02 -5.64
C ALA A 67 6.69 5.82 -5.18
N ASP A 68 7.67 6.10 -6.06
CA ASP A 68 9.08 6.16 -5.68
C ASP A 68 9.37 7.40 -4.82
N ARG A 69 8.97 7.35 -3.56
CA ARG A 69 9.01 8.48 -2.63
C ARG A 69 9.22 8.02 -1.19
N GLY A 70 10.32 8.46 -0.59
CA GLY A 70 10.61 8.22 0.82
C GLY A 70 10.66 6.72 1.15
N MET A 71 9.98 6.32 2.23
CA MET A 71 9.95 4.92 2.67
C MET A 71 9.03 4.01 1.83
N LEU A 72 8.24 4.55 0.90
CA LEU A 72 7.32 3.74 0.11
C LEU A 72 8.08 2.72 -0.77
N SER A 73 9.11 3.19 -1.49
CA SER A 73 9.92 2.34 -2.38
C SER A 73 10.88 1.41 -1.65
N SER A 74 11.15 1.62 -0.36
CA SER A 74 11.93 0.68 0.46
C SER A 74 11.08 -0.43 1.08
N ILE A 75 9.77 -0.19 1.26
CA ILE A 75 8.84 -1.17 1.82
C ILE A 75 8.31 -2.12 0.74
N VAL A 76 8.00 -1.60 -0.45
CA VAL A 76 7.46 -2.38 -1.58
C VAL A 76 8.60 -2.86 -2.47
N ASP A 77 8.73 -4.18 -2.64
CA ASP A 77 9.69 -4.75 -3.59
C ASP A 77 9.08 -4.70 -5.01
N ASP A 78 9.65 -3.85 -5.87
CA ASP A 78 9.15 -3.65 -7.23
C ASP A 78 9.04 -4.97 -8.00
N LYS A 79 7.89 -5.17 -8.64
CA LYS A 79 7.48 -6.37 -9.41
C LYS A 79 7.41 -7.66 -8.59
N VAL A 80 7.60 -7.61 -7.27
CA VAL A 80 7.57 -8.78 -6.37
C VAL A 80 6.38 -8.69 -5.43
N THR A 81 6.27 -7.64 -4.62
CA THR A 81 5.13 -7.41 -3.70
C THR A 81 4.14 -6.38 -4.24
N GLY A 82 4.37 -5.92 -5.47
CA GLY A 82 3.59 -4.86 -6.09
C GLY A 82 4.41 -4.10 -7.13
N PHE A 83 4.14 -2.80 -7.28
CA PHE A 83 4.85 -1.93 -8.23
C PHE A 83 5.33 -0.66 -7.54
N VAL A 84 6.58 -0.29 -7.81
CA VAL A 84 7.09 1.04 -7.50
C VAL A 84 7.05 1.85 -8.80
N ILE A 85 6.35 2.99 -8.78
CA ILE A 85 6.07 3.79 -9.97
C ILE A 85 6.56 5.23 -9.80
N ASP A 86 6.82 5.89 -10.93
CA ASP A 86 6.82 7.34 -10.98
C ASP A 86 5.39 7.87 -10.75
N ASP A 87 5.27 8.98 -10.02
CA ASP A 87 4.00 9.60 -9.62
C ASP A 87 3.36 10.37 -10.79
N THR A 88 3.09 9.66 -11.89
CA THR A 88 2.42 10.16 -13.10
C THR A 88 1.10 9.42 -13.34
N PRO A 89 0.08 10.08 -13.92
CA PRO A 89 -1.19 9.43 -14.26
C PRO A 89 -1.01 8.19 -15.15
N GLU A 90 -0.07 8.25 -16.10
CA GLU A 90 0.17 7.17 -17.07
C GLU A 90 0.76 5.93 -16.40
N ASN A 91 1.74 6.10 -15.50
CA ASN A 91 2.34 4.98 -14.79
C ASN A 91 1.36 4.38 -13.78
N LEU A 92 0.58 5.22 -13.07
CA LEU A 92 -0.44 4.75 -12.16
C LEU A 92 -1.53 3.93 -12.89
N ALA A 93 -2.01 4.43 -14.03
CA ALA A 93 -3.00 3.71 -14.85
C ALA A 93 -2.44 2.37 -15.33
N THR A 94 -1.20 2.34 -15.82
CA THR A 94 -0.54 1.12 -16.31
C THR A 94 -0.45 0.04 -15.23
N ALA A 95 0.03 0.40 -14.02
CA ALA A 95 0.16 -0.53 -12.91
C ALA A 95 -1.22 -1.03 -12.40
N THR A 96 -2.19 -0.12 -12.30
CA THR A 96 -3.56 -0.41 -11.87
C THR A 96 -4.23 -1.40 -12.83
N VAL A 97 -4.19 -1.13 -14.14
CA VAL A 97 -4.76 -2.01 -15.18
C VAL A 97 -4.07 -3.37 -15.19
N LYS A 98 -2.75 -3.42 -14.99
CA LYS A 98 -2.01 -4.68 -14.92
C LYS A 98 -2.48 -5.55 -13.75
N LEU A 99 -2.57 -5.00 -12.54
CA LEU A 99 -3.09 -5.75 -11.39
C LEU A 99 -4.57 -6.10 -11.56
N ALA A 100 -5.39 -5.22 -12.12
CA ALA A 100 -6.82 -5.45 -12.35
C ALA A 100 -7.10 -6.61 -13.31
N ASN A 101 -6.29 -6.79 -14.34
CA ASN A 101 -6.52 -7.81 -15.37
C ASN A 101 -5.74 -9.11 -15.17
N ASP A 102 -4.60 -9.08 -14.47
CA ASP A 102 -3.72 -10.24 -14.30
C ASP A 102 -3.90 -10.88 -12.91
N ILE A 103 -4.91 -11.74 -12.78
CA ILE A 103 -5.26 -12.42 -11.51
C ILE A 103 -4.11 -13.28 -11.00
N ALA A 104 -3.40 -13.98 -11.88
CA ALA A 104 -2.28 -14.84 -11.52
C ALA A 104 -1.11 -14.02 -10.96
N LEU A 105 -0.76 -12.91 -11.61
CA LEU A 105 0.23 -11.97 -11.09
C LEU A 105 -0.20 -11.39 -9.75
N ARG A 106 -1.46 -10.94 -9.64
CA ARG A 106 -2.00 -10.39 -8.39
C ARG A 106 -1.86 -11.41 -7.25
N LYS A 107 -2.25 -12.67 -7.47
CA LYS A 107 -2.11 -13.75 -6.47
C LYS A 107 -0.66 -14.00 -6.08
N LYS A 108 0.27 -14.02 -7.04
CA LYS A 108 1.71 -14.16 -6.77
C LYS A 108 2.23 -13.02 -5.90
N MET A 109 1.86 -11.79 -6.24
CA MET A 109 2.25 -10.59 -5.47
C MET A 109 1.60 -10.56 -4.09
N SER A 110 0.36 -11.03 -3.97
CA SER A 110 -0.34 -11.19 -2.68
C SER A 110 0.43 -12.07 -1.72
N ASP A 111 0.86 -13.25 -2.20
CA ASP A 111 1.61 -14.21 -1.39
C ASP A 111 2.98 -13.64 -0.99
N ALA A 112 3.65 -12.94 -1.92
CA ALA A 112 4.92 -12.28 -1.65
C ALA A 112 4.78 -11.12 -0.65
N SER A 113 3.72 -10.31 -0.75
CA SER A 113 3.41 -9.24 0.20
C SER A 113 3.22 -9.79 1.62
N LEU A 114 2.42 -10.85 1.77
CA LEU A 114 2.18 -11.48 3.05
C LEU A 114 3.48 -12.02 3.65
N LYS A 115 4.26 -12.75 2.83
CA LYS A 115 5.54 -13.31 3.26
C LYS A 115 6.50 -12.21 3.72
N ARG A 116 6.63 -11.13 2.94
CA ARG A 116 7.51 -10.00 3.31
C ARG A 116 7.04 -9.32 4.61
N ALA A 117 5.74 -9.14 4.78
CA ALA A 117 5.20 -8.58 6.02
C ALA A 117 5.55 -9.43 7.24
N GLN A 118 5.42 -10.76 7.13
CA GLN A 118 5.77 -11.69 8.20
C GLN A 118 7.28 -11.75 8.47
N ASP A 119 8.11 -11.82 7.42
CA ASP A 119 9.55 -12.01 7.56
C ASP A 119 10.26 -10.72 8.02
N VAL A 120 9.82 -9.56 7.53
CA VAL A 120 10.56 -8.29 7.68
C VAL A 120 9.92 -7.36 8.70
N PHE A 121 8.59 -7.34 8.78
CA PHE A 121 7.82 -6.32 9.52
C PHE A 121 7.01 -6.86 10.70
N SER A 122 7.10 -8.17 10.99
CA SER A 122 6.50 -8.76 12.19
C SER A 122 7.08 -8.16 13.46
N GLN A 123 6.32 -8.23 14.55
CA GLN A 123 6.76 -7.70 15.84
C GLN A 123 8.03 -8.42 16.31
N GLU A 124 8.09 -9.73 16.08
CA GLU A 124 9.22 -10.59 16.38
C GLU A 124 10.47 -10.18 15.59
N SER A 125 10.37 -10.09 14.25
CA SER A 125 11.50 -9.68 13.39
C SER A 125 12.00 -8.28 13.73
N MET A 126 11.10 -7.36 14.07
CA MET A 126 11.47 -6.00 14.48
C MET A 126 12.13 -5.99 15.86
N ALA A 127 11.63 -6.76 16.83
CA ALA A 127 12.19 -6.87 18.17
C ALA A 127 13.62 -7.44 18.10
N GLU A 128 13.83 -8.54 17.38
CA GLU A 128 15.15 -9.16 17.20
C GLU A 128 16.17 -8.19 16.58
N LYS A 129 15.76 -7.37 15.61
CA LYS A 129 16.65 -6.36 14.99
C LYS A 129 17.06 -5.29 15.99
N VAL A 130 16.12 -4.81 16.81
CA VAL A 130 16.41 -3.80 17.83
C VAL A 130 17.30 -4.39 18.93
N GLU A 131 17.02 -5.61 19.38
CA GLU A 131 17.81 -6.34 20.37
C GLU A 131 19.27 -6.49 19.92
N LYS A 132 19.50 -6.94 18.69
CA LYS A 132 20.86 -7.07 18.12
C LYS A 132 21.64 -5.75 18.14
N VAL A 133 20.96 -4.62 17.93
CA VAL A 133 21.61 -3.30 18.02
C VAL A 133 22.03 -3.03 19.46
N TYR A 134 21.17 -3.28 20.44
CA TYR A 134 21.53 -3.12 21.86
C TYR A 134 22.66 -4.05 22.28
N GLU A 135 22.64 -5.32 21.88
CA GLU A 135 23.72 -6.27 22.14
C GLU A 135 25.06 -5.77 21.58
N SER A 136 25.06 -5.22 20.36
CA SER A 136 26.29 -4.71 19.72
C SER A 136 26.92 -3.50 20.40
N ILE A 137 26.14 -2.76 21.22
CA ILE A 137 26.61 -1.57 21.94
C ILE A 137 27.05 -1.95 23.36
N LEU A 138 26.45 -2.98 23.95
CA LEU A 138 26.71 -3.43 25.31
C LEU A 138 27.85 -4.45 25.40
N SER A 139 28.25 -5.08 24.30
CA SER A 139 29.43 -5.95 24.18
C SER A 139 30.73 -5.17 24.03
#